data_AF-A0A848W9I3-F1
#
_entry.id   AF-A0A848W9I3-F1
#
_cell.length_a   1.000
_cell.length_b   1.000
_cell.length_c   1.000
_cell.angle_alpha   90.00
_cell.angle_beta   90.00
_cell.angle_gamma   90.00
#
_symmetry.space_group_name_H-M   'P 1'
#
loop_
_entity.id
_entity.type
_entity.pdbx_description
1 polymer ?
#
loop_
_entity_poly.entity_id
_entity_poly.type
_entity_poly.pdbx_seq_one_letter_code
_entity_poly.pdbx_strand_id
1 'polypeptide(L)'
;FIVEGDSAGGSAKQARDRKTQAILPLRGKILNVASATADKLAANQELRDLIQALGCGSGKTFDLTKLRYERIVIMTDADVDGAHIASLLMTFFYREMPKLVTDGHLFLAVPPLYRLSRGGEVHYALDDKAREQLMANVFSGGGKVEISRFKGLGEMPPAQLKETTMNPDKRVLIQVTLPRATAEDKGEAKEAKVTAQLVEQLMGRKPEKRFAYIQENARFVDDVDV
;
A
#
# COMPACT_ATOMS: atom_id res chain seq x y z
N PHE A 1 -6.65 -3.18 -7.66
CA PHE A 1 -5.66 -2.16 -7.28
C PHE A 1 -6.38 -0.89 -6.88
N ILE A 2 -6.05 -0.37 -5.71
CA ILE A 2 -6.46 0.93 -5.20
C ILE A 2 -5.26 1.84 -5.46
N VAL A 3 -5.42 2.89 -6.26
CA VAL A 3 -4.31 3.70 -6.79
C VAL A 3 -4.41 5.14 -6.32
N GLU A 4 -3.28 5.73 -5.98
CA GLU A 4 -3.18 7.14 -5.60
C GLU A 4 -3.38 8.07 -6.80
N GLY A 5 -4.51 8.79 -6.84
CA GLY A 5 -4.77 9.83 -7.83
C GLY A 5 -5.22 9.32 -9.21
N ASP A 6 -5.83 10.24 -9.97
CA ASP A 6 -6.32 9.95 -11.33
C ASP A 6 -5.18 9.75 -12.33
N SER A 7 -4.01 10.37 -12.11
CA SER A 7 -2.83 10.24 -12.98
C SER A 7 -2.28 8.82 -13.00
N ALA A 8 -1.85 8.31 -11.84
CA ALA A 8 -1.41 6.92 -11.71
C ALA A 8 -2.56 5.94 -12.00
N GLY A 9 -3.81 6.28 -11.65
CA GLY A 9 -4.99 5.52 -12.05
C GLY A 9 -5.15 5.36 -13.56
N GLY A 10 -4.85 6.41 -14.34
CA GLY A 10 -4.84 6.39 -15.80
C GLY A 10 -3.79 5.44 -16.36
N SER A 11 -2.55 5.52 -15.86
CA SER A 11 -1.47 4.61 -16.26
C SER A 11 -1.79 3.15 -15.89
N ALA A 12 -2.28 2.91 -14.67
CA ALA A 12 -2.69 1.60 -14.20
C ALA A 12 -3.84 1.02 -15.05
N LYS A 13 -4.81 1.85 -15.45
CA LYS A 13 -5.92 1.40 -16.31
C LYS A 13 -5.45 0.95 -17.70
N GLN A 14 -4.42 1.57 -18.25
CA GLN A 14 -3.80 1.19 -19.52
C GLN A 14 -2.92 -0.05 -19.38
N ALA A 15 -2.22 -0.18 -18.26
CA ALA A 15 -1.30 -1.28 -17.98
C ALA A 15 -2.00 -2.61 -17.62
N ARG A 16 -3.19 -2.55 -17.01
CA ARG A 16 -3.87 -3.72 -16.43
C ARG A 16 -4.19 -4.82 -17.43
N ASP A 17 -4.19 -6.06 -16.94
CA ASP A 17 -4.95 -7.14 -17.57
C ASP A 17 -6.45 -6.98 -17.23
N ARG A 18 -7.26 -6.61 -18.23
CA ARG A 18 -8.70 -6.35 -18.04
C ARG A 18 -9.49 -7.60 -17.64
N LYS A 19 -8.96 -8.80 -17.86
CA LYS A 19 -9.64 -10.05 -17.48
C LYS A 19 -9.62 -10.28 -15.97
N THR A 20 -8.55 -9.86 -15.31
CA THR A 20 -8.26 -10.25 -13.92
C THR A 20 -8.00 -9.06 -12.98
N GLN A 21 -7.80 -7.86 -13.52
CA GLN A 21 -7.37 -6.70 -12.75
C GLN A 21 -8.33 -5.52 -12.91
N ALA A 22 -8.82 -5.03 -11.77
CA ALA A 22 -9.59 -3.79 -11.66
C ALA A 22 -8.75 -2.67 -11.01
N ILE A 23 -9.06 -1.42 -11.39
CA ILE A 23 -8.40 -0.21 -10.90
C ILE A 23 -9.45 0.70 -10.28
N LEU A 24 -9.21 1.13 -9.05
CA LEU A 24 -9.97 2.15 -8.34
C LEU A 24 -9.01 3.30 -7.99
N PRO A 25 -9.02 4.42 -8.74
CA PRO A 25 -8.26 5.60 -8.34
C PRO A 25 -8.93 6.27 -7.13
N LEU A 26 -8.12 6.73 -6.18
CA LEU A 26 -8.57 7.52 -5.04
C LEU A 26 -8.22 8.99 -5.27
N ARG A 27 -9.15 9.88 -4.90
CA ARG A 27 -8.93 11.33 -5.04
C ARG A 27 -8.62 11.96 -3.68
N GLY A 28 -7.41 12.48 -3.57
CA GLY A 28 -6.92 13.15 -2.36
C GLY A 28 -6.70 12.18 -1.19
N LYS A 29 -6.52 12.74 0.00
CA LYS A 29 -6.26 11.96 1.22
C LYS A 29 -7.55 11.30 1.71
N ILE A 30 -7.46 10.01 2.03
CA ILE A 30 -8.57 9.25 2.58
C ILE A 30 -8.92 9.76 3.97
N LEU A 31 -10.22 9.77 4.30
CA LEU A 31 -10.68 10.15 5.62
C LEU A 31 -10.13 9.17 6.67
N ASN A 32 -9.48 9.70 7.71
CA ASN A 32 -9.02 8.88 8.84
C ASN A 32 -10.23 8.35 9.62
N VAL A 33 -10.56 7.08 9.41
CA VAL A 33 -11.74 6.46 10.03
C VAL A 33 -11.61 6.23 11.53
N ALA A 34 -10.39 6.15 12.06
CA ALA A 34 -10.17 5.95 13.49
C ALA A 34 -10.50 7.22 14.32
N SER A 35 -10.46 8.40 13.70
CA SER A 35 -10.80 9.66 14.38
C SER A 35 -12.13 10.27 13.91
N ALA A 36 -12.65 9.88 12.75
CA ALA A 36 -13.90 10.40 12.19
C ALA A 36 -15.14 10.06 13.04
N THR A 37 -16.21 10.84 12.87
CA THR A 37 -17.55 10.53 13.38
C THR A 37 -18.32 9.67 12.38
N ALA A 38 -19.36 8.97 12.84
CA ALA A 38 -20.20 8.15 11.97
C ALA A 38 -20.79 8.95 10.80
N ASP A 39 -21.23 10.20 11.05
CA ASP A 39 -21.79 11.07 10.01
C ASP A 39 -20.75 11.42 8.93
N LYS A 40 -19.49 11.69 9.34
CA LYS A 40 -18.41 11.97 8.40
C LYS A 40 -18.05 10.75 7.55
N LEU A 41 -18.06 9.56 8.15
CA LEU A 41 -17.85 8.31 7.43
C LEU A 41 -18.95 8.10 6.38
N ALA A 42 -20.21 8.21 6.79
CA ALA A 42 -21.36 8.04 5.91
C ALA A 42 -21.38 9.06 4.77
N ALA A 43 -20.93 10.29 5.02
CA ALA A 43 -20.87 11.37 4.04
C ALA A 43 -19.68 11.27 3.05
N ASN A 44 -18.66 10.48 3.33
CA ASN A 44 -17.46 10.40 2.48
C ASN A 44 -17.68 9.56 1.22
N GLN A 45 -17.51 10.17 0.04
CA GLN A 45 -17.72 9.50 -1.26
C GLN A 45 -16.66 8.42 -1.54
N GLU A 46 -15.37 8.70 -1.29
CA GLU A 46 -14.27 7.75 -1.58
C GLU A 46 -14.44 6.43 -0.79
N LEU A 47 -14.87 6.50 0.48
CA LEU A 47 -15.17 5.32 1.27
C LEU A 47 -16.40 4.56 0.75
N ARG A 48 -17.45 5.28 0.31
CA ARG A 48 -18.63 4.64 -0.31
C ARG A 48 -18.25 3.91 -1.60
N ASP A 49 -17.46 4.54 -2.45
CA ASP A 49 -17.00 3.97 -3.71
C ASP A 49 -16.12 2.73 -3.46
N LEU A 50 -15.24 2.80 -2.45
CA LEU A 50 -14.42 1.66 -2.04
C LEU A 50 -15.27 0.49 -1.52
N ILE A 51 -16.22 0.74 -0.61
CA ILE A 51 -17.12 -0.29 -0.08
C ILE A 51 -17.95 -0.91 -1.20
N GLN A 52 -18.49 -0.09 -2.09
CA GLN A 52 -19.27 -0.56 -3.24
C GLN A 52 -18.41 -1.37 -4.22
N ALA A 53 -17.17 -0.94 -4.48
CA ALA A 53 -16.25 -1.67 -5.34
C ALA A 53 -15.95 -3.07 -4.78
N LEU A 54 -15.73 -3.18 -3.47
CA LEU A 54 -15.43 -4.46 -2.79
C LEU A 54 -16.65 -5.38 -2.69
N GLY A 55 -17.85 -4.82 -2.51
CA GLY A 55 -19.13 -5.54 -2.52
C GLY A 55 -19.45 -6.34 -1.25
N CYS A 56 -18.53 -6.39 -0.29
CA CYS A 56 -18.68 -7.13 0.96
C CYS A 56 -19.33 -6.34 2.10
N GLY A 57 -19.76 -5.09 1.88
CA GLY A 57 -20.22 -4.21 2.97
C GLY A 57 -19.09 -3.83 3.94
N SER A 58 -19.44 -3.21 5.07
CA SER A 58 -18.47 -2.81 6.11
C SER A 58 -19.05 -2.90 7.52
N GLY A 59 -18.18 -2.95 8.52
CA GLY A 59 -18.53 -2.97 9.94
C GLY A 59 -19.53 -4.08 10.26
N LYS A 60 -20.72 -3.72 10.74
CA LYS A 60 -21.78 -4.68 11.10
C LYS A 60 -22.39 -5.42 9.91
N THR A 61 -22.30 -4.84 8.70
CA THR A 61 -22.86 -5.43 7.47
C THR A 61 -21.83 -6.21 6.67
N PHE A 62 -20.60 -6.29 7.17
CA PHE A 62 -19.48 -6.93 6.49
C PHE A 62 -19.70 -8.44 6.32
N ASP A 63 -19.57 -8.91 5.09
CA ASP A 63 -19.70 -10.30 4.67
C ASP A 63 -18.63 -10.64 3.63
N LEU A 64 -17.60 -11.37 4.08
CA LEU A 64 -16.46 -11.74 3.24
C LEU A 64 -16.87 -12.60 2.03
N THR A 65 -17.95 -13.37 2.13
CA THR A 65 -18.39 -14.26 1.02
C THR A 65 -18.82 -13.48 -0.23
N LYS A 66 -19.16 -12.20 -0.07
CA LYS A 66 -19.53 -11.29 -1.16
C LYS A 66 -18.36 -10.49 -1.71
N LEU A 67 -17.15 -10.74 -1.22
CA LEU A 67 -15.95 -10.05 -1.67
C LEU A 67 -15.73 -10.31 -3.16
N ARG A 68 -15.72 -9.22 -3.95
CA ARG A 68 -15.65 -9.30 -5.41
C ARG A 68 -14.24 -9.56 -5.95
N TYR A 69 -13.23 -9.32 -5.13
CA TYR A 69 -11.82 -9.45 -5.51
C TYR A 69 -11.05 -10.16 -4.42
N GLU A 70 -10.42 -11.29 -4.76
CA GLU A 70 -9.59 -12.07 -3.83
C GLU A 70 -8.34 -11.33 -3.35
N ARG A 71 -7.88 -10.33 -4.12
CA ARG A 71 -6.68 -9.54 -3.80
C ARG A 71 -6.98 -8.06 -3.91
N ILE A 72 -6.90 -7.37 -2.77
CA ILE A 72 -6.99 -5.93 -2.65
C ILE A 72 -5.56 -5.42 -2.52
N VAL A 73 -5.06 -4.78 -3.57
CA VAL A 73 -3.69 -4.26 -3.62
C VAL A 73 -3.73 -2.74 -3.51
N ILE A 74 -3.18 -2.18 -2.44
CA ILE A 74 -2.91 -0.74 -2.27
C ILE A 74 -1.64 -0.43 -3.06
N MET A 75 -1.71 0.55 -3.97
CA MET A 75 -0.61 0.95 -4.83
C MET A 75 -0.51 2.47 -4.80
N THR A 76 0.34 2.96 -3.89
CA THR A 76 0.61 4.38 -3.63
C THR A 76 2.04 4.72 -4.04
N ASP A 77 2.36 6.01 -4.10
CA ASP A 77 3.71 6.46 -4.43
C ASP A 77 4.71 6.08 -3.32
N ALA A 78 5.99 5.96 -3.68
CA ALA A 78 7.08 5.61 -2.77
C ALA A 78 7.60 6.84 -2.01
N ASP A 79 6.69 7.71 -1.58
CA ASP A 79 6.98 8.94 -0.85
C ASP A 79 6.22 8.99 0.49
N VAL A 80 6.43 10.08 1.24
CA VAL A 80 5.83 10.28 2.55
C VAL A 80 4.30 10.42 2.51
N ASP A 81 3.75 10.94 1.41
CA ASP A 81 2.31 11.11 1.24
C ASP A 81 1.64 9.78 0.87
N GLY A 82 2.26 8.98 0.01
CA GLY A 82 1.86 7.62 -0.31
C GLY A 82 1.88 6.71 0.91
N ALA A 83 2.93 6.78 1.74
CA ALA A 83 3.00 6.06 3.01
C ALA A 83 1.85 6.45 3.97
N HIS A 84 1.48 7.73 4.00
CA HIS A 84 0.35 8.21 4.78
C HIS A 84 -0.99 7.70 4.26
N ILE A 85 -1.21 7.71 2.93
CA ILE A 85 -2.43 7.15 2.31
C ILE A 85 -2.53 5.64 2.57
N ALA A 86 -1.44 4.90 2.41
CA ALA A 86 -1.39 3.48 2.73
C ALA A 86 -1.76 3.23 4.20
N SER A 87 -1.25 4.04 5.13
CA SER A 87 -1.59 3.95 6.56
C SER A 87 -3.08 4.22 6.83
N LEU A 88 -3.69 5.19 6.15
CA LEU A 88 -5.12 5.49 6.25
C LEU A 88 -5.97 4.33 5.72
N LEU A 89 -5.60 3.74 4.60
CA LEU A 89 -6.29 2.59 4.00
C LEU A 89 -6.15 1.33 4.87
N MET A 90 -4.95 1.03 5.36
CA MET A 90 -4.74 -0.08 6.30
C MET A 90 -5.58 0.10 7.56
N THR A 91 -5.67 1.33 8.08
CA THR A 91 -6.53 1.66 9.22
C THR A 91 -8.01 1.45 8.89
N PHE A 92 -8.44 1.83 7.68
CA PHE A 92 -9.79 1.56 7.21
C PHE A 92 -10.10 0.06 7.19
N PHE A 93 -9.26 -0.75 6.54
CA PHE A 93 -9.48 -2.19 6.49
C PHE A 93 -9.42 -2.84 7.88
N TYR A 94 -8.51 -2.39 8.75
CA TYR A 94 -8.42 -2.87 10.13
C TYR A 94 -9.71 -2.60 10.93
N ARG A 95 -10.31 -1.41 10.81
CA ARG A 95 -11.51 -1.03 11.57
C ARG A 95 -12.79 -1.60 10.95
N GLU A 96 -12.91 -1.53 9.64
CA GLU A 96 -14.18 -1.75 8.94
C GLU A 96 -14.30 -3.15 8.34
N MET A 97 -13.19 -3.82 8.06
CA MET A 97 -13.14 -5.11 7.37
C MET A 97 -12.02 -6.03 7.92
N PRO A 98 -11.86 -6.21 9.25
CA PRO A 98 -10.71 -6.91 9.82
C PRO A 98 -10.53 -8.33 9.29
N LYS A 99 -11.64 -9.04 9.05
CA LYS A 99 -11.61 -10.40 8.49
C LYS A 99 -11.01 -10.49 7.09
N LEU A 100 -11.18 -9.45 6.26
CA LEU A 100 -10.55 -9.37 4.95
C LEU A 100 -9.02 -9.40 5.08
N VAL A 101 -8.49 -8.76 6.12
CA VAL A 101 -7.03 -8.73 6.38
C VAL A 101 -6.56 -10.03 7.02
N THR A 102 -7.28 -10.57 8.02
CA THR A 102 -6.89 -11.85 8.66
C THR A 102 -6.95 -13.06 7.73
N ASP A 103 -7.76 -12.98 6.68
CA ASP A 103 -7.89 -14.02 5.67
C ASP A 103 -6.95 -13.77 4.47
N GLY A 104 -6.11 -12.74 4.58
CA GLY A 104 -4.95 -12.55 3.71
C GLY A 104 -5.26 -11.89 2.37
N HIS A 105 -6.34 -11.11 2.26
CA HIS A 105 -6.74 -10.49 1.01
C HIS A 105 -6.14 -9.09 0.77
N LEU A 106 -5.50 -8.47 1.77
CA LEU A 106 -4.92 -7.13 1.66
C LEU A 106 -3.43 -7.17 1.36
N PHE A 107 -2.99 -6.38 0.38
CA PHE A 107 -1.60 -6.32 -0.08
C PHE A 107 -1.16 -4.87 -0.30
N LEU A 108 0.13 -4.60 -0.15
CA LEU A 108 0.81 -3.39 -0.62
C LEU A 108 1.62 -3.75 -1.87
N ALA A 109 1.49 -2.97 -2.94
CA ALA A 109 2.39 -3.06 -4.08
C ALA A 109 3.69 -2.32 -3.77
N VAL A 110 4.82 -2.91 -4.19
CA VAL A 110 6.14 -2.29 -4.05
C VAL A 110 6.65 -1.92 -5.44
N PRO A 111 6.44 -0.67 -5.90
CA PRO A 111 7.03 -0.21 -7.16
C PRO A 111 8.55 -0.12 -7.07
N PRO A 112 9.27 -0.31 -8.19
CA PRO A 112 10.71 -0.11 -8.22
C PRO A 112 11.06 1.37 -8.06
N LEU A 113 12.16 1.64 -7.35
CA LEU A 113 12.73 2.97 -7.17
C LEU A 113 13.60 3.39 -8.36
N TYR A 114 14.25 2.43 -9.04
CA TYR A 114 15.15 2.71 -10.16
C TYR A 114 14.85 1.88 -11.40
N ARG A 115 15.15 2.46 -12.57
CA ARG A 115 15.30 1.80 -13.86
C ARG A 115 16.74 1.98 -14.33
N LEU A 116 17.39 0.88 -14.69
CA LEU A 116 18.73 0.85 -15.24
C LEU A 116 18.67 0.33 -16.68
N SER A 117 19.37 0.98 -17.62
CA SER A 117 19.45 0.49 -18.99
C SER A 117 20.81 0.67 -19.65
N ARG A 118 21.20 -0.33 -20.47
CA ARG A 118 22.40 -0.30 -21.31
C ARG A 118 22.18 -1.15 -22.57
N GLY A 119 22.37 -0.56 -23.75
CA GLY A 119 22.34 -1.32 -25.02
C GLY A 119 21.03 -2.07 -25.32
N GLY A 120 19.90 -1.59 -24.80
CA GLY A 120 18.58 -2.24 -24.95
C GLY A 120 18.21 -3.19 -23.81
N GLU A 121 19.16 -3.57 -22.95
CA GLU A 121 18.89 -4.30 -21.72
C GLU A 121 18.32 -3.34 -20.66
N VAL A 122 17.23 -3.72 -19.99
CA VAL A 122 16.53 -2.91 -18.98
C VAL A 122 16.27 -3.76 -17.74
N HIS A 123 16.65 -3.23 -16.58
CA HIS A 123 16.40 -3.84 -15.27
C HIS A 123 15.83 -2.81 -14.30
N TYR A 124 15.13 -3.31 -13.28
CA TYR A 124 14.48 -2.48 -12.27
C TYR A 124 15.00 -2.85 -10.89
N ALA A 125 15.24 -1.83 -10.05
CA ALA A 125 15.67 -2.02 -8.67
C ALA A 125 14.62 -1.47 -7.71
N LEU A 126 14.34 -2.21 -6.64
CA LEU A 126 13.39 -1.82 -5.60
C LEU A 126 13.96 -0.76 -4.65
N ASP A 127 15.27 -0.84 -4.39
CA ASP A 127 16.00 0.01 -3.44
C ASP A 127 17.44 0.28 -3.95
N ASP A 128 18.19 1.08 -3.20
CA ASP A 128 19.60 1.40 -3.51
C ASP A 128 20.48 0.15 -3.54
N LYS A 129 20.25 -0.80 -2.62
CA LYS A 129 21.02 -2.04 -2.53
C LYS A 129 20.86 -2.91 -3.79
N ALA A 130 19.63 -3.09 -4.25
CA ALA A 130 19.31 -3.80 -5.48
C ALA A 130 19.89 -3.08 -6.70
N ARG A 131 19.91 -1.74 -6.71
CA ARG A 131 20.54 -0.96 -7.76
C ARG A 131 22.05 -1.25 -7.82
N GLU A 132 22.73 -1.22 -6.68
CA GLU A 132 24.16 -1.52 -6.59
C GLU A 132 24.47 -2.95 -7.04
N GLN A 133 23.65 -3.92 -6.64
CA GLN A 133 23.78 -5.31 -7.10
C GLN A 133 23.61 -5.44 -8.61
N LEU A 134 22.63 -4.76 -9.21
CA LEU A 134 22.44 -4.75 -10.67
C LEU A 134 23.63 -4.10 -11.38
N MET A 135 24.18 -3.00 -10.83
CA MET A 135 25.38 -2.36 -11.36
C MET A 135 26.60 -3.28 -11.30
N ALA A 136 26.77 -4.02 -10.21
CA ALA A 136 27.92 -4.90 -10.00
C ALA A 136 27.85 -6.22 -10.77
N ASN A 137 26.65 -6.74 -11.04
CA ASN A 137 26.47 -8.07 -11.63
C ASN A 137 26.06 -8.00 -13.11
N VAL A 138 24.98 -7.28 -13.41
CA VAL A 138 24.35 -7.24 -14.73
C VAL A 138 25.03 -6.19 -15.61
N PHE A 139 25.18 -4.98 -15.08
CA PHE A 139 25.82 -3.89 -15.78
C PHE A 139 27.33 -3.82 -15.51
N SER A 140 27.92 -4.94 -15.08
CA SER A 140 29.37 -5.07 -14.95
C SER A 140 30.03 -4.86 -16.32
N GLY A 141 31.23 -4.27 -16.33
CA GLY A 141 31.95 -3.89 -17.54
C GLY A 141 31.77 -2.43 -17.97
N GLY A 142 32.67 -1.97 -18.84
CA GLY A 142 32.72 -0.58 -19.28
C GLY A 142 31.51 -0.13 -20.10
N GLY A 143 31.25 1.17 -20.11
CA GLY A 143 30.15 1.80 -20.83
C GLY A 143 29.17 2.53 -19.91
N LYS A 144 28.52 3.58 -20.44
CA LYS A 144 27.59 4.39 -19.66
C LYS A 144 26.27 3.63 -19.45
N VAL A 145 25.89 3.45 -18.19
CA VAL A 145 24.56 2.94 -17.80
C VAL A 145 23.64 4.13 -17.58
N GLU A 146 22.45 4.09 -18.18
CA GLU A 146 21.41 5.09 -17.94
C GLU A 146 20.60 4.67 -16.71
N ILE A 147 20.63 5.49 -15.67
CA ILE A 147 19.88 5.26 -14.43
C ILE A 147 18.82 6.35 -14.30
N SER A 148 17.57 5.93 -14.14
CA SER A 148 16.42 6.81 -13.89
C SER A 148 15.78 6.42 -12.55
N ARG A 149 15.49 7.41 -11.71
CA ARG A 149 14.80 7.22 -10.43
C ARG A 149 13.33 7.59 -10.61
N PHE A 150 12.42 6.74 -10.17
CA PHE A 150 10.99 7.05 -10.13
C PHE A 150 10.67 7.79 -8.83
N LYS A 151 10.05 8.97 -8.91
CA LYS A 151 9.60 9.69 -7.72
C LYS A 151 8.19 9.31 -7.29
N GLY A 152 7.38 8.83 -8.23
CA GLY A 152 6.00 8.42 -8.01
C GLY A 152 5.46 7.59 -9.17
N LEU A 153 4.33 6.93 -8.96
CA LEU A 153 3.66 6.09 -9.95
C LEU A 153 3.15 6.91 -11.14
N GLY A 154 2.84 8.19 -10.93
CA GLY A 154 2.40 9.10 -11.99
C GLY A 154 3.47 9.38 -13.06
N GLU A 155 4.75 9.26 -12.72
CA GLU A 155 5.86 9.44 -13.67
C GLU A 155 6.16 8.16 -14.47
N MET A 156 5.60 7.02 -14.05
CA MET A 156 5.87 5.72 -14.67
C MET A 156 4.98 5.51 -15.91
N PRO A 157 5.58 5.30 -17.11
CA PRO A 157 4.82 4.96 -18.29
C PRO A 157 4.03 3.63 -18.11
N PRO A 158 2.85 3.48 -18.74
CA PRO A 158 2.01 2.29 -18.57
C PRO A 158 2.72 0.96 -18.85
N ALA A 159 3.63 0.92 -19.83
CA ALA A 159 4.38 -0.29 -20.15
C ALA A 159 5.30 -0.74 -19.00
N GLN A 160 5.92 0.22 -18.30
CA GLN A 160 6.83 -0.06 -17.18
C GLN A 160 6.04 -0.46 -15.93
N LEU A 161 4.92 0.23 -15.66
CA LEU A 161 4.02 -0.12 -14.57
C LEU A 161 3.43 -1.54 -14.76
N LYS A 162 3.08 -1.87 -16.01
CA LYS A 162 2.62 -3.21 -16.37
C LYS A 162 3.67 -4.26 -16.03
N GLU A 163 4.91 -4.05 -16.45
CA GLU A 163 5.99 -5.01 -16.28
C GLU A 163 6.39 -5.20 -14.81
N THR A 164 6.44 -4.11 -14.04
CA THR A 164 7.07 -4.10 -12.72
C THR A 164 6.11 -4.37 -11.58
N THR A 165 4.91 -3.79 -11.61
CA THR A 165 4.01 -3.75 -10.44
C THR A 165 2.69 -4.46 -10.67
N MET A 166 2.29 -4.62 -11.94
CA MET A 166 1.01 -5.23 -12.28
C MET A 166 1.13 -6.66 -12.80
N ASN A 167 2.25 -7.03 -13.42
CA ASN A 167 2.47 -8.37 -13.92
C ASN A 167 2.56 -9.38 -12.75
N PRO A 168 1.64 -10.36 -12.65
CA PRO A 168 1.67 -11.36 -11.60
C PRO A 168 2.98 -12.12 -11.44
N ASP A 169 3.73 -12.32 -12.53
CA ASP A 169 4.97 -13.11 -12.54
C ASP A 169 6.19 -12.31 -12.06
N LYS A 170 6.12 -10.97 -12.08
CA LYS A 170 7.24 -10.08 -11.78
C LYS A 170 7.02 -9.17 -10.57
N ARG A 171 5.75 -8.90 -10.24
CA ARG A 171 5.41 -7.92 -9.20
C ARG A 171 5.82 -8.41 -7.81
N VAL A 172 6.20 -7.46 -6.98
CA VAL A 172 6.43 -7.68 -5.55
C VAL A 172 5.25 -7.11 -4.77
N LEU A 173 4.61 -7.97 -3.99
CA LEU A 173 3.51 -7.61 -3.10
C LEU A 173 3.86 -7.98 -1.66
N ILE A 174 3.62 -7.06 -0.74
CA ILE A 174 3.68 -7.33 0.70
C ILE A 174 2.26 -7.68 1.14
N GLN A 175 2.05 -8.88 1.70
CA GLN A 175 0.76 -9.25 2.28
C GLN A 175 0.62 -8.63 3.67
N VAL A 176 -0.48 -7.91 3.89
CA VAL A 176 -0.78 -7.33 5.19
C VAL A 176 -1.49 -8.38 6.04
N THR A 177 -0.98 -8.62 7.24
CA THR A 177 -1.52 -9.60 8.19
C THR A 177 -1.99 -8.92 9.47
N LEU A 178 -3.01 -9.51 10.11
CA LEU A 178 -3.39 -9.16 11.48
C LEU A 178 -3.25 -10.39 12.37
N PRO A 179 -2.72 -10.23 13.59
CA PRO A 179 -2.67 -11.31 14.57
C PRO A 179 -4.11 -11.77 14.90
N ARG A 180 -4.35 -13.08 14.91
CA ARG A 180 -5.67 -13.62 15.23
C ARG A 180 -5.77 -13.71 16.74
N ALA A 181 -6.46 -12.75 17.33
CA ALA A 181 -6.76 -12.78 18.76
C ALA A 181 -7.71 -13.95 19.10
N THR A 182 -7.19 -15.18 19.15
CA THR A 182 -7.86 -16.35 19.70
C THR A 182 -7.55 -16.43 21.18
N ALA A 183 -8.47 -16.97 21.98
CA ALA A 183 -8.28 -17.10 23.43
C ALA A 183 -7.16 -18.10 23.81
N GLU A 184 -6.75 -18.92 22.84
CA GLU A 184 -5.84 -20.05 23.01
C GLU A 184 -4.38 -19.64 22.78
N ASP A 185 -4.11 -18.69 21.88
CA ASP A 185 -2.77 -18.16 21.63
C ASP A 185 -2.53 -16.84 22.40
N LYS A 186 -1.88 -16.96 23.56
CA LYS A 186 -1.50 -15.81 24.38
C LYS A 186 -0.51 -14.87 23.69
N GLY A 187 0.28 -15.37 22.74
CA GLY A 187 1.23 -14.58 21.94
C GLY A 187 0.50 -13.70 20.95
N GLU A 188 -0.35 -14.29 20.10
CA GLU A 188 -1.15 -13.53 19.12
C GLU A 188 -2.13 -12.56 19.81
N ALA A 189 -2.71 -12.94 20.95
CA ALA A 189 -3.55 -12.04 21.73
C ALA A 189 -2.79 -10.81 22.28
N LYS A 190 -1.50 -10.96 22.58
CA LYS A 190 -0.63 -9.84 22.98
C LYS A 190 -0.32 -8.95 21.78
N GLU A 191 0.03 -9.53 20.64
CA GLU A 191 0.29 -8.78 19.40
C GLU A 191 -0.94 -7.99 18.95
N ALA A 192 -2.13 -8.60 18.97
CA ALA A 192 -3.37 -7.90 18.63
C ALA A 192 -3.65 -6.69 19.52
N LYS A 193 -3.33 -6.79 20.82
CA LYS A 193 -3.43 -5.64 21.74
C LYS A 193 -2.43 -4.55 21.39
N VAL A 194 -1.19 -4.91 21.05
CA VAL A 194 -0.16 -3.95 20.64
C VAL A 194 -0.58 -3.25 19.34
N THR A 195 -1.05 -3.99 18.33
CA THR A 195 -1.58 -3.42 17.08
C THR A 195 -2.73 -2.46 17.35
N ALA A 196 -3.70 -2.85 18.19
CA ALA A 196 -4.83 -1.99 18.53
C ALA A 196 -4.39 -0.70 19.25
N GLN A 197 -3.44 -0.80 20.17
CA GLN A 197 -2.86 0.35 20.86
C GLN A 197 -2.13 1.29 19.90
N LEU A 198 -1.33 0.74 18.99
CA LEU A 198 -0.58 1.51 18.00
C LEU A 198 -1.52 2.25 17.04
N VAL A 199 -2.54 1.57 16.52
CA VAL A 199 -3.57 2.19 15.67
C VAL A 199 -4.29 3.30 16.42
N GLU A 200 -4.63 3.12 17.70
CA GLU A 200 -5.28 4.15 18.49
C GLU A 200 -4.36 5.34 18.80
N GLN A 201 -3.08 5.08 19.12
CA GLN A 201 -2.09 6.13 19.39
C GLN A 201 -1.81 6.98 18.15
N LEU A 202 -1.62 6.36 16.99
CA LEU A 202 -1.29 7.05 15.74
C LEU A 202 -2.52 7.64 15.07
N MET A 203 -3.62 6.90 14.98
CA MET A 203 -4.77 7.26 14.14
C MET A 203 -5.98 7.77 14.95
N GLY A 204 -5.97 7.62 16.27
CA GLY A 204 -7.07 8.04 17.14
C GLY A 204 -7.23 9.55 17.30
N ARG A 205 -8.14 9.93 18.18
CA ARG A 205 -8.58 11.33 18.38
C ARG A 205 -7.67 12.17 19.28
N LYS A 206 -6.73 11.57 20.00
CA LYS A 206 -5.88 12.24 21.00
C LYS A 206 -4.52 12.62 20.41
N PRO A 207 -4.28 13.88 20.01
CA PRO A 207 -3.02 14.29 19.37
C PRO A 207 -1.82 14.13 20.31
N GLU A 208 -2.03 14.23 21.62
CA GLU A 208 -0.96 14.15 22.62
C GLU A 208 -0.33 12.75 22.63
N LYS A 209 -1.13 11.70 22.44
CA LYS A 209 -0.63 10.32 22.35
C LYS A 209 0.22 10.10 21.11
N ARG A 210 -0.23 10.63 19.97
CA ARG A 210 0.52 10.59 18.71
C ARG A 210 1.85 11.32 18.86
N PHE A 211 1.81 12.52 19.44
CA PHE A 211 3.00 13.34 19.64
C PHE A 211 4.03 12.65 20.54
N ALA A 212 3.60 12.09 21.66
CA ALA A 212 4.48 11.32 22.56
C ALA A 212 5.11 10.13 21.84
N TYR A 213 4.30 9.34 21.10
CA TYR A 213 4.82 8.22 20.31
C TYR A 213 5.87 8.67 19.29
N ILE A 214 5.60 9.75 18.54
CA ILE A 214 6.56 10.29 17.57
C ILE A 214 7.83 10.75 18.28
N GLN A 215 7.76 11.47 19.41
CA GLN A 215 8.96 11.91 20.13
C GLN A 215 9.82 10.74 20.64
N GLU A 216 9.19 9.69 21.15
CA GLU A 216 9.88 8.50 21.66
C GLU A 216 10.56 7.70 20.53
N ASN A 217 9.95 7.67 19.34
CA ASN A 217 10.38 6.80 18.24
C ASN A 217 11.12 7.54 17.11
N ALA A 218 11.02 8.88 17.01
CA ALA A 218 11.62 9.66 15.92
C ALA A 218 13.16 9.61 15.90
N ARG A 219 13.80 9.31 17.04
CA ARG A 219 15.26 9.12 17.11
C ARG A 219 15.75 7.77 16.59
N PHE A 220 14.85 6.83 16.35
CA PHE A 220 15.17 5.48 15.85
C PHE A 220 14.88 5.32 14.36
N VAL A 221 14.44 6.38 13.68
CA VAL A 221 14.18 6.36 12.24
C VAL A 221 15.40 6.91 11.51
N ASP A 222 16.52 6.18 11.60
CA ASP A 222 17.74 6.47 10.83
C ASP A 222 17.63 5.99 9.37
N ASP A 223 16.65 5.10 9.08
CA ASP A 223 16.39 4.52 7.76
C ASP A 223 14.97 4.88 7.23
N VAL A 224 14.67 6.17 7.04
CA VAL A 224 13.68 6.54 6.01
C VAL A 224 14.47 6.76 4.74
N ASP A 225 14.44 5.80 3.82
CA ASP A 225 15.06 5.94 2.51
C ASP A 225 14.58 7.24 1.83
N VAL A 226 15.50 8.20 1.67
CA VAL A 226 15.31 9.50 0.98
C VAL A 226 15.50 9.37 -0.53
#